data_AF-A0A6G9RJI5-F1
#
_entry.id   AF-A0A6G9RJI5-F1
#
_cell.length_a   1.000
_cell.length_b   1.000
_cell.length_c   1.000
_cell.angle_alpha   90.00
_cell.angle_beta   90.00
_cell.angle_gamma   90.00
#
_symmetry.space_group_name_H-M   'P 1'
#
loop_
_entity.id
_entity.type
_entity.pdbx_description
1 polymer ?
#
loop_
_entity_poly.entity_id
_entity_poly.type
_entity_poly.pdbx_seq_one_letter_code
_entity_poly.pdbx_strand_id
1 'polypeptide(L)'
;MGVIKKAMLGIFILMSALSLFREFQDFGFKTGLLLSALFLLSTAFLWQWASGRLPQLGKLHAVMVMMALTLVFLGTIDYAMADSFNVDLLEVIRTTMVHSPWFYVATFTGAGIKVFFWHWLFSGVRQKNAEHTAAG
;
A
#
# COMPACT_ATOMS: atom_id res chain seq x y z
N MET A 1 -5.90 18.78 10.54
CA MET A 1 -5.75 17.37 10.94
C MET A 1 -5.40 17.31 12.42
N GLY A 2 -6.21 16.62 13.22
CA GLY A 2 -6.02 16.54 14.68
C GLY A 2 -4.75 15.78 15.08
N VAL A 3 -4.28 15.99 16.32
CA VAL A 3 -3.03 15.43 16.85
C VAL A 3 -3.02 13.90 16.80
N ILE A 4 -4.11 13.24 17.20
CA ILE A 4 -4.26 11.77 17.17
C ILE A 4 -4.05 11.23 15.74
N LYS A 5 -4.71 11.85 14.75
CA LYS A 5 -4.58 11.45 13.34
C LYS A 5 -3.14 11.60 12.84
N LYS A 6 -2.44 12.68 13.22
CA LYS A 6 -1.02 12.87 12.88
C LYS A 6 -0.12 11.80 13.51
N ALA A 7 -0.34 11.47 14.79
CA ALA A 7 0.41 10.42 15.48
C ALA A 7 0.20 9.05 14.83
N MET A 8 -1.06 8.69 14.50
CA MET A 8 -1.38 7.45 13.80
C MET A 8 -0.71 7.36 12.42
N LEU A 9 -0.68 8.46 11.66
CA LEU A 9 0.04 8.51 10.38
C LEU A 9 1.54 8.26 10.58
N GLY A 10 2.14 8.90 11.59
CA GLY A 10 3.55 8.72 11.92
C GLY A 10 3.88 7.26 12.26
N ILE A 11 3.07 6.62 13.12
CA ILE A 11 3.22 5.21 13.47
C ILE A 11 3.07 4.32 12.22
N PHE A 12 2.09 4.58 11.38
CA PHE A 12 1.87 3.82 10.14
C PHE A 12 3.09 3.87 9.20
N ILE A 13 3.65 5.07 9.01
CA ILE A 13 4.85 5.27 8.18
C ILE A 13 6.05 4.56 8.80
N LEU A 14 6.23 4.67 10.13
CA LEU A 14 7.34 4.01 10.84
C LEU A 14 7.28 2.49 10.71
N MET A 15 6.11 1.88 10.94
CA MET A 15 5.92 0.44 10.81
C MET A 15 6.14 -0.04 9.36
N SER A 16 5.72 0.76 8.38
CA SER A 16 5.96 0.46 6.97
C SER A 16 7.44 0.55 6.61
N ALA A 17 8.15 1.55 7.12
CA ALA A 17 9.59 1.70 6.91
C ALA A 17 10.39 0.56 7.55
N LEU A 18 10.01 0.11 8.75
CA LEU A 18 10.61 -1.06 9.40
C LEU A 18 10.39 -2.34 8.58
N SER A 19 9.19 -2.50 8.02
CA SER A 19 8.88 -3.66 7.17
C SER A 19 9.73 -3.66 5.89
N LEU A 20 9.87 -2.51 5.24
CA LEU A 20 10.75 -2.36 4.07
C LEU A 20 12.21 -2.66 4.42
N PHE A 21 12.71 -2.15 5.55
CA PHE A 21 14.08 -2.43 5.98
C PHE A 21 14.34 -3.93 6.15
N ARG A 22 13.35 -4.68 6.65
CA ARG A 22 13.42 -6.14 6.73
C ARG A 22 13.47 -6.79 5.35
N GLU A 23 12.67 -6.33 4.40
CA GLU A 23 12.70 -6.84 3.01
C GLU A 23 14.05 -6.57 2.32
N PHE A 24 14.74 -5.48 2.64
CA PHE A 24 16.12 -5.23 2.19
C PHE A 24 17.10 -6.29 2.72
N GLN A 25 16.91 -6.75 3.96
CA GLN A 25 17.74 -7.80 4.56
C GLN A 25 17.41 -9.18 3.99
N ASP A 26 16.12 -9.47 3.80
CA ASP A 26 15.65 -10.80 3.40
C ASP A 26 15.83 -11.06 1.89
N PHE A 27 15.62 -10.05 1.03
CA PHE A 27 15.61 -10.21 -0.44
C PHE A 27 16.65 -9.38 -1.19
N GLY A 28 17.52 -8.68 -0.46
CA GLY A 28 18.58 -7.87 -1.03
C GLY A 28 18.14 -6.51 -1.60
N PHE A 29 19.14 -5.72 -2.00
CA PHE A 29 18.96 -4.30 -2.32
C PHE A 29 18.01 -4.01 -3.47
N LYS A 30 18.09 -4.80 -4.56
CA LYS A 30 17.28 -4.58 -5.77
C LYS A 30 15.78 -4.74 -5.48
N THR A 31 15.42 -5.82 -4.79
CA THR A 31 14.04 -6.10 -4.40
C THR A 31 13.54 -5.07 -3.39
N GLY A 32 14.32 -4.77 -2.34
CA GLY A 32 13.95 -3.75 -1.35
C GLY A 32 13.72 -2.37 -1.99
N LEU A 33 14.51 -1.99 -2.99
CA LEU A 33 14.34 -0.72 -3.70
C LEU A 33 13.06 -0.67 -4.53
N LEU A 34 12.72 -1.78 -5.21
CA LEU A 34 11.47 -1.90 -5.96
C LEU A 34 10.24 -1.83 -5.02
N LEU A 35 10.28 -2.56 -3.91
CA LEU A 35 9.20 -2.55 -2.90
C LEU A 35 9.07 -1.18 -2.22
N SER A 36 10.20 -0.49 -1.99
CA SER A 36 10.21 0.90 -1.49
C SER A 36 9.55 1.87 -2.47
N ALA A 37 9.84 1.74 -3.77
CA ALA A 37 9.21 2.55 -4.80
C ALA A 37 7.69 2.32 -4.85
N LEU A 38 7.24 1.05 -4.78
CA LEU A 38 5.81 0.70 -4.70
C LEU A 38 5.15 1.26 -3.44
N PHE A 39 5.83 1.19 -2.29
CA PHE A 39 5.33 1.75 -1.05
C PHE A 39 5.14 3.27 -1.16
N LEU A 40 6.14 4.00 -1.65
CA LEU A 40 6.07 5.45 -1.85
C LEU A 40 4.98 5.82 -2.85
N LEU A 41 4.87 5.09 -3.96
CA LEU A 41 3.83 5.31 -4.97
C LEU A 41 2.43 5.12 -4.38
N SER A 42 2.19 4.02 -3.66
CA SER A 42 0.90 3.75 -3.02
C SER A 42 0.54 4.80 -1.97
N THR A 43 1.54 5.26 -1.21
CA THR A 43 1.38 6.28 -0.16
C THR A 43 1.10 7.65 -0.75
N ALA A 44 1.81 8.03 -1.81
CA ALA A 44 1.57 9.28 -2.54
C ALA A 44 0.19 9.28 -3.20
N PHE A 45 -0.20 8.18 -3.85
CA PHE A 45 -1.53 8.01 -4.41
C PHE A 45 -2.62 8.18 -3.35
N LEU A 46 -2.53 7.45 -2.24
CA LEU A 46 -3.50 7.54 -1.17
C LEU A 46 -3.56 8.93 -0.54
N TRP A 47 -2.43 9.60 -0.37
CA TRP A 47 -2.39 10.98 0.09
C TRP A 47 -3.16 11.90 -0.86
N GLN A 48 -2.84 11.86 -2.15
CA GLN A 48 -3.47 12.73 -3.15
C GLN A 48 -4.97 12.48 -3.24
N TRP A 49 -5.36 11.21 -3.28
CA TRP A 49 -6.77 10.81 -3.31
C TRP A 49 -7.52 11.21 -2.03
N ALA A 50 -6.99 10.84 -0.86
CA ALA A 50 -7.68 11.06 0.42
C ALA A 50 -7.75 12.54 0.81
N SER A 51 -6.77 13.35 0.40
CA SER A 51 -6.80 14.82 0.57
C SER A 51 -7.74 15.53 -0.41
N GLY A 52 -8.35 14.81 -1.35
CA GLY A 52 -9.29 15.38 -2.32
C GLY A 52 -8.63 16.06 -3.53
N ARG A 53 -7.31 15.87 -3.75
CA ARG A 53 -6.61 16.41 -4.93
C ARG A 53 -6.94 15.65 -6.22
N LEU A 54 -7.59 14.50 -6.11
CA LEU A 54 -8.06 13.69 -7.25
C LEU A 54 -9.60 13.57 -7.20
N PRO A 55 -10.35 14.66 -7.44
CA PRO A 55 -11.81 14.67 -7.29
C PRO A 55 -12.52 13.72 -8.27
N GLN A 56 -11.92 13.46 -9.42
CA GLN A 56 -12.41 12.54 -10.45
C GLN A 56 -12.38 11.06 -10.05
N LEU A 57 -11.58 10.70 -9.05
CA LEU A 57 -11.43 9.31 -8.60
C LEU A 57 -12.39 9.02 -7.45
N GLY A 58 -13.48 8.31 -7.76
CA GLY A 58 -14.39 7.77 -6.75
C GLY A 58 -13.72 6.76 -5.81
N LYS A 59 -14.35 6.50 -4.66
CA LYS A 59 -13.82 5.57 -3.64
C LYS A 59 -13.56 4.17 -4.19
N LEU A 60 -14.49 3.65 -5.01
CA LEU A 60 -14.36 2.32 -5.61
C LEU A 60 -13.16 2.24 -6.57
N HIS A 61 -12.89 3.30 -7.34
CA HIS A 61 -11.71 3.38 -8.20
C HIS A 61 -10.41 3.41 -7.39
N ALA A 62 -10.37 4.15 -6.27
CA ALA A 62 -9.20 4.14 -5.39
C ALA A 62 -8.93 2.77 -4.77
N VAL A 63 -9.99 2.03 -4.42
CA VAL A 63 -9.89 0.63 -3.97
C VAL A 63 -9.31 -0.25 -5.08
N MET A 64 -9.83 -0.17 -6.31
CA MET A 64 -9.30 -0.94 -7.44
C MET A 64 -7.82 -0.65 -7.73
N VAL A 65 -7.40 0.63 -7.71
CA VAL A 65 -6.00 1.02 -7.89
C VAL A 65 -5.12 0.43 -6.78
N MET A 66 -5.56 0.50 -5.53
CA MET A 66 -4.81 -0.09 -4.41
C MET A 66 -4.72 -1.61 -4.51
N MET A 67 -5.79 -2.29 -4.93
CA MET A 67 -5.77 -3.73 -5.15
C MET A 67 -4.78 -4.10 -6.27
N ALA A 68 -4.75 -3.35 -7.38
CA ALA A 68 -3.79 -3.56 -8.46
C ALA A 68 -2.34 -3.36 -7.98
N LEU A 69 -2.07 -2.29 -7.22
CA LEU A 69 -0.75 -2.06 -6.63
C LEU A 69 -0.34 -3.19 -5.68
N THR A 70 -1.28 -3.72 -4.90
CA THR A 70 -1.04 -4.86 -4.02
C THR A 70 -0.72 -6.15 -4.77
N LEU A 71 -1.33 -6.40 -5.94
CA LEU A 71 -0.96 -7.54 -6.78
C LEU A 71 0.48 -7.42 -7.31
N VAL A 72 0.89 -6.21 -7.72
CA VAL A 72 2.28 -5.96 -8.14
C VAL A 72 3.25 -6.15 -6.98
N PHE A 73 2.88 -5.71 -5.78
CA PHE A 73 3.67 -5.90 -4.56
C PHE A 73 3.84 -7.40 -4.24
N LEU A 74 2.75 -8.16 -4.22
CA LEU A 74 2.77 -9.61 -3.97
C LEU A 74 3.60 -10.35 -5.03
N GLY A 75 3.40 -10.04 -6.31
CA GLY A 75 4.20 -10.64 -7.38
C GLY A 75 5.69 -10.33 -7.27
N THR A 76 6.06 -9.15 -6.75
CA THR A 76 7.46 -8.80 -6.50
C THR A 76 8.07 -9.65 -5.38
N ILE A 77 7.31 -9.90 -4.31
CA ILE A 77 7.73 -10.79 -3.21
C ILE A 77 7.87 -12.23 -3.71
N ASP A 78 6.87 -12.74 -4.43
CA ASP A 78 6.89 -14.11 -4.95
C ASP A 78 8.07 -14.32 -5.93
N TYR A 79 8.35 -13.32 -6.78
CA TYR A 79 9.52 -13.33 -7.65
C TYR A 79 10.83 -13.34 -6.86
N ALA A 80 10.93 -12.50 -5.82
CA ALA A 80 12.13 -12.44 -4.99
C ALA A 80 12.36 -13.75 -4.21
N MET A 81 11.31 -14.41 -3.75
CA MET A 81 11.39 -15.74 -3.15
C MET A 81 11.85 -16.78 -4.17
N ALA A 82 11.29 -16.76 -5.39
CA ALA A 82 11.68 -17.67 -6.45
C ALA A 82 13.18 -17.56 -6.78
N ASP A 83 13.67 -16.33 -6.91
CA ASP A 83 15.09 -16.02 -7.10
C ASP A 83 15.96 -16.49 -5.91
N SER A 84 15.53 -16.20 -4.67
CA SER A 84 16.27 -16.57 -3.45
C SER A 84 16.36 -18.08 -3.23
N PHE A 85 15.31 -18.82 -3.57
CA PHE A 85 15.26 -20.28 -3.43
C PHE A 85 15.70 -21.04 -4.69
N ASN A 86 15.98 -20.32 -5.79
CA ASN A 86 16.31 -20.89 -7.10
C ASN A 86 15.27 -21.93 -7.58
N VAL A 87 14.00 -21.58 -7.45
CA VAL A 87 12.84 -22.39 -7.86
C VAL A 87 11.94 -21.62 -8.81
N ASP A 88 11.00 -22.30 -9.46
CA ASP A 88 10.05 -21.65 -10.35
C ASP A 88 9.08 -20.74 -9.59
N LEU A 89 8.73 -19.60 -10.18
CA LEU A 89 7.74 -18.68 -9.62
C LEU A 89 6.39 -19.36 -9.34
N LEU A 90 5.97 -20.26 -10.23
CA LEU A 90 4.72 -21.01 -10.07
C LEU A 90 4.77 -21.95 -8.85
N GLU A 91 5.95 -22.48 -8.53
CA GLU A 91 6.16 -23.33 -7.37
C GLU A 91 6.04 -22.53 -6.07
N VAL A 92 6.59 -21.32 -6.02
CA VAL A 92 6.42 -20.39 -4.90
C VAL A 92 4.94 -20.06 -4.70
N ILE A 93 4.25 -19.61 -5.75
CA ILE A 93 2.83 -19.23 -5.66
C ILE A 93 1.98 -20.43 -5.21
N ARG A 94 2.22 -21.61 -5.78
CA ARG A 94 1.51 -22.84 -5.39
C ARG A 94 1.77 -23.18 -3.93
N THR A 95 3.02 -23.15 -3.50
CA THR A 95 3.40 -23.49 -2.12
C THR A 95 2.78 -22.50 -1.13
N THR A 96 2.84 -21.21 -1.41
CA THR A 96 2.23 -20.16 -0.58
C THR A 96 0.70 -20.30 -0.55
N MET A 97 0.03 -20.61 -1.66
CA MET A 97 -1.43 -20.84 -1.66
C MET A 97 -1.84 -22.09 -0.88
N VAL A 98 -1.02 -23.15 -0.88
CA VAL A 98 -1.32 -24.38 -0.15
C VAL A 98 -1.11 -24.20 1.36
N HIS A 99 -0.02 -23.54 1.75
CA HIS A 99 0.40 -23.48 3.16
C HIS A 99 -0.01 -22.18 3.87
N SER A 100 -0.19 -21.10 3.13
CA SER A 100 -0.55 -19.78 3.66
C SER A 100 -1.48 -19.00 2.71
N PRO A 101 -2.65 -19.56 2.33
CA PRO A 101 -3.61 -18.86 1.46
C PRO A 101 -4.08 -17.54 2.08
N TRP A 102 -4.10 -17.48 3.41
CA TRP A 102 -4.47 -16.28 4.15
C TRP A 102 -3.53 -15.11 3.93
N PHE A 103 -2.26 -15.34 3.57
CA PHE A 103 -1.33 -14.26 3.27
C PHE A 103 -1.84 -13.39 2.10
N TYR A 104 -2.22 -14.03 0.98
CA TYR A 104 -2.77 -13.31 -0.17
C TYR A 104 -4.10 -12.62 0.17
N VAL A 105 -5.02 -13.33 0.84
CA VAL A 105 -6.34 -12.78 1.19
C VAL A 105 -6.22 -11.59 2.15
N ALA A 106 -5.38 -11.69 3.17
CA ALA A 106 -5.17 -10.64 4.16
C ALA A 106 -4.50 -9.42 3.53
N THR A 107 -3.49 -9.61 2.66
CA THR A 107 -2.81 -8.51 1.99
C THR A 107 -3.76 -7.78 1.04
N PHE A 108 -4.57 -8.53 0.27
CA PHE A 108 -5.54 -7.99 -0.66
C PHE A 108 -6.69 -7.26 0.04
N THR A 109 -7.24 -7.85 1.10
CA THR A 109 -8.29 -7.21 1.92
C THR A 109 -7.74 -6.00 2.67
N GLY A 110 -6.52 -6.09 3.18
CA GLY A 110 -5.80 -5.01 3.83
C GLY A 110 -5.61 -3.78 2.93
N ALA A 111 -5.39 -3.99 1.63
CA ALA A 111 -5.32 -2.91 0.64
C ALA A 111 -6.63 -2.11 0.57
N GLY A 112 -7.78 -2.80 0.59
CA GLY A 112 -9.09 -2.17 0.64
C GLY A 112 -9.28 -1.37 1.93
N ILE A 113 -9.00 -1.97 3.08
CA ILE A 113 -9.09 -1.32 4.40
C ILE A 113 -8.20 -0.07 4.46
N LYS A 114 -7.00 -0.12 3.88
CA LYS A 114 -6.06 1.01 3.81
C LYS A 114 -6.71 2.23 3.14
N VAL A 115 -7.51 2.07 2.09
CA VAL A 115 -8.22 3.19 1.45
C VAL A 115 -9.19 3.87 2.40
N PHE A 116 -9.99 3.11 3.15
CA PHE A 116 -10.94 3.66 4.13
C PHE A 116 -10.21 4.35 5.29
N PHE A 117 -9.13 3.75 5.77
CA PHE A 117 -8.29 4.34 6.81
C PHE A 117 -7.74 5.70 6.38
N TRP A 118 -7.14 5.77 5.18
CA TRP A 118 -6.61 7.02 4.64
C TRP A 118 -7.70 8.07 4.40
N HIS A 119 -8.87 7.65 3.90
CA HIS A 119 -10.01 8.54 3.74
C HIS A 119 -10.44 9.18 5.06
N TRP A 120 -10.56 8.39 6.13
CA TRP A 120 -10.88 8.89 7.46
C TRP A 120 -9.78 9.79 8.01
N LEU A 121 -8.52 9.42 7.80
CA LEU A 121 -7.34 10.13 8.28
C LEU A 121 -7.27 11.56 7.73
N PHE A 122 -7.64 11.74 6.45
CA PHE A 122 -7.58 13.03 5.75
C PHE A 122 -8.93 13.74 5.59
N SER A 123 -10.01 13.25 6.20
CA SER A 123 -11.37 13.81 6.02
C SER A 123 -11.45 15.33 6.24
N GLY A 124 -10.82 15.86 7.28
CA GLY A 124 -10.80 17.30 7.55
C GLY A 124 -9.91 18.12 6.59
N VAL A 125 -8.90 17.49 5.98
CA VAL A 125 -8.08 18.14 4.93
C VAL A 125 -8.89 18.19 3.62
N ARG A 126 -9.61 17.11 3.31
CA ARG A 126 -10.49 17.03 2.14
C ARG A 126 -11.58 18.09 2.15
N GLN A 127 -12.23 18.28 3.30
CA GLN A 127 -13.27 19.31 3.45
C GLN A 127 -12.72 20.71 3.16
N LYS A 128 -11.59 21.07 3.78
CA LYS A 128 -10.94 22.36 3.56
C LYS A 128 -10.57 22.58 2.08
N ASN A 129 -10.06 21.54 1.42
CA ASN A 129 -9.69 21.63 0.00
C ASN A 129 -10.94 21.80 -0.89
N ALA A 130 -12.05 21.13 -0.58
CA ALA A 130 -13.30 21.28 -1.30
C ALA A 130 -13.91 22.68 -1.16
N GLU A 131 -13.86 23.27 0.04
CA GLU A 131 -14.30 24.65 0.30
C GLU A 131 -13.46 25.67 -0.49
N HIS A 132 -12.15 25.48 -0.57
CA HIS A 132 -11.27 26.33 -1.38
C HIS A 132 -11.55 26.23 -2.89
N THR A 133 -11.86 25.05 -3.41
CA THR A 133 -12.20 24.86 -4.83
C THR A 133 -13.58 25.43 -5.19
N ALA A 134 -14.52 25.49 -4.24
CA ALA A 134 -15.84 26.07 -4.47
C ALA A 134 -15.87 27.61 -4.41
N ALA A 135 -14.82 28.24 -3.88
CA ALA A 135 -14.73 29.68 -3.68
C ALA A 135 -13.92 30.44 -4.75
N GLY A 136 -13.41 29.75 -5.77
CA GLY A 136 -12.67 30.33 -6.90
C GLY A 136 -13.27 29.90 -8.23
#